data_AF-A0A9X2L1F8-F1
#
_entry.id   AF-A0A9X2L1F8-F1
#
_cell.length_a   1.000
_cell.length_b   1.000
_cell.length_c   1.000
_cell.angle_alpha   90.00
_cell.angle_beta   90.00
_cell.angle_gamma   90.00
#
_symmetry.space_group_name_H-M   'P 1'
#
loop_
_entity.id
_entity.type
_entity.pdbx_description
1 polymer ?
#
loop_
_entity_poly.entity_id
_entity_poly.type
_entity_poly.pdbx_seq_one_letter_code
_entity_poly.pdbx_strand_id
1 'polypeptide(L)'
;MESYQFDSIGLAHFSFAILSMILGALIIFIKKGGSFHKKLGYVYFGSMIGLNVTALMIYKLFGFFGPFHVFALISLVSVIAGFVPAYLKKPKDTWLEYHYEFMNWSVVGLYAAFWSETFTRFFSFQGWDGFWILVGTATGITVAIGAYLIKKKKSYFLEKFGGKKYASVD
;
A
#
# COMPACT_ATOMS: atom_id res chain seq x y z
N MET A 1 -27.30 22.32 18.16
CA MET A 1 -27.10 21.89 16.76
C MET A 1 -25.61 21.85 16.53
N GLU A 2 -25.00 20.68 16.70
CA GLU A 2 -23.58 20.49 16.38
C GLU A 2 -23.40 20.76 14.89
N SER A 3 -22.61 21.77 14.55
CA SER A 3 -22.20 21.99 13.16
C SER A 3 -21.60 20.68 12.64
N TYR A 4 -22.05 20.24 11.47
CA TYR A 4 -21.39 19.18 10.69
C TYR A 4 -19.96 19.62 10.39
N GLN A 5 -19.05 19.46 11.35
CA GLN A 5 -17.66 19.85 11.21
C GLN A 5 -17.02 18.75 10.39
N PHE A 6 -16.90 18.99 9.08
CA PHE A 6 -16.10 18.14 8.21
C PHE A 6 -14.69 18.09 8.81
N ASP A 7 -14.33 16.94 9.37
CA ASP A 7 -12.96 16.68 9.76
C ASP A 7 -12.11 16.65 8.48
N SER A 8 -11.46 17.79 8.21
CA SER A 8 -10.71 18.00 6.98
C SER A 8 -9.59 16.97 6.82
N ILE A 9 -9.05 16.46 7.93
CA ILE A 9 -8.05 15.38 7.93
C ILE A 9 -8.70 14.07 7.50
N GLY A 10 -9.84 13.71 8.08
CA GLY A 10 -10.60 12.53 7.69
C GLY A 10 -11.02 12.54 6.21
N LEU A 11 -11.46 13.70 5.70
CA LEU A 11 -11.78 13.86 4.27
C LEU A 11 -10.55 13.70 3.39
N ALA A 12 -9.44 14.37 3.74
CA ALA A 12 -8.19 14.24 3.01
C ALA A 12 -7.68 12.79 3.00
N HIS A 13 -7.70 12.12 4.16
CA HIS A 13 -7.36 10.70 4.28
C HIS A 13 -8.20 9.84 3.33
N PHE A 14 -9.52 10.02 3.35
CA PHE A 14 -10.42 9.28 2.47
C PHE A 14 -10.15 9.55 0.98
N SER A 15 -9.92 10.80 0.60
CA SER A 15 -9.55 11.15 -0.79
C SER A 15 -8.25 10.49 -1.23
N PHE A 16 -7.20 10.53 -0.39
CA PHE A 16 -5.95 9.85 -0.67
C PHE A 16 -6.09 8.32 -0.68
N ALA A 17 -6.99 7.75 0.13
CA ALA A 17 -7.27 6.32 0.15
C ALA A 17 -7.86 5.87 -1.19
N ILE A 18 -8.92 6.54 -1.65
CA ILE A 18 -9.56 6.24 -2.94
C ILE A 18 -8.56 6.40 -4.09
N LEU A 19 -7.80 7.49 -4.11
CA LEU A 19 -6.81 7.74 -5.17
C LEU A 19 -5.71 6.66 -5.18
N SER A 20 -5.17 6.33 -4.00
CA SER A 20 -4.16 5.27 -3.84
C SER A 20 -4.69 3.91 -4.28
N MET A 21 -5.93 3.58 -3.94
CA MET A 21 -6.59 2.31 -4.31
C MET A 21 -6.71 2.17 -5.82
N ILE A 22 -7.28 3.19 -6.49
CA ILE A 22 -7.46 3.19 -7.94
C ILE A 22 -6.11 3.09 -8.66
N LEU A 23 -5.14 3.91 -8.24
CA LEU A 23 -3.81 3.92 -8.85
C LEU A 23 -3.03 2.63 -8.60
N GLY A 24 -3.12 2.07 -7.38
CA GLY A 24 -2.49 0.80 -7.00
C GLY A 24 -2.98 -0.35 -7.87
N ALA A 25 -4.29 -0.49 -8.04
CA ALA A 25 -4.88 -1.46 -8.97
C ALA A 25 -4.41 -1.21 -10.41
N LEU A 26 -4.54 0.01 -10.91
CA LEU A 26 -4.18 0.35 -12.29
C LEU A 26 -2.70 0.04 -12.59
N ILE A 27 -1.79 0.40 -11.68
CA ILE A 27 -0.36 0.19 -11.84
C ILE A 27 0.00 -1.30 -11.96
N ILE A 28 -0.77 -2.21 -11.37
CA ILE A 28 -0.55 -3.66 -11.50
C ILE A 28 -0.80 -4.14 -12.95
N PHE A 29 -1.75 -3.56 -13.67
CA PHE A 29 -2.12 -4.02 -15.02
C PHE A 29 -1.37 -3.34 -16.17
N ILE A 30 -0.82 -2.14 -15.95
CA ILE A 30 -0.09 -1.42 -17.01
C ILE A 30 1.29 -2.03 -17.32
N LYS A 31 1.78 -1.78 -18.53
CA LYS A 31 3.16 -2.12 -18.94
C LYS A 31 4.18 -1.44 -18.03
N LYS A 32 5.04 -2.24 -17.39
CA LYS A 32 6.07 -1.77 -16.46
C LYS A 32 7.22 -1.06 -17.19
N GLY A 33 7.88 -0.14 -16.49
CA GLY A 33 9.08 0.57 -16.97
C GLY A 33 8.85 1.71 -17.98
N GLY A 34 7.66 1.84 -18.57
CA GLY A 34 7.31 2.91 -19.51
C GLY A 34 7.09 4.27 -18.84
N SER A 35 6.99 5.34 -19.66
CA SER A 35 6.71 6.70 -19.17
C SER A 35 5.36 6.80 -18.43
N PHE A 36 4.34 6.10 -18.93
CA PHE A 36 3.03 6.05 -18.29
C PHE A 36 3.07 5.39 -16.90
N HIS A 37 3.80 4.28 -16.76
CA HIS A 37 4.00 3.62 -15.46
C HIS A 37 4.73 4.53 -14.46
N LYS A 38 5.75 5.27 -14.91
CA LYS A 38 6.46 6.23 -14.05
C LYS A 38 5.54 7.36 -13.59
N LYS A 39 4.78 7.97 -14.50
CA LYS A 39 3.82 9.05 -14.17
C LYS A 39 2.81 8.60 -13.13
N LEU A 40 2.14 7.48 -13.36
CA LEU A 40 1.18 6.93 -12.39
C LEU A 40 1.85 6.53 -11.08
N GLY A 41 3.06 5.96 -11.14
CA GLY A 41 3.86 5.62 -9.96
C GLY A 41 4.17 6.83 -9.07
N TYR A 42 4.47 7.99 -9.66
CA TYR A 42 4.66 9.24 -8.90
C TYR A 42 3.39 9.70 -8.20
N VAL A 43 2.25 9.66 -8.90
CA VAL A 43 0.95 10.05 -8.31
C VAL A 43 0.55 9.06 -7.21
N TYR A 44 0.74 7.75 -7.42
CA TYR A 44 0.48 6.73 -6.40
C TYR A 44 1.36 6.94 -5.17
N PHE A 45 2.67 7.17 -5.36
CA PHE A 45 3.58 7.45 -4.27
C PHE A 45 3.13 8.68 -3.46
N GLY A 46 2.87 9.81 -4.12
CA GLY A 46 2.39 11.02 -3.44
C GLY A 46 1.07 10.80 -2.69
N SER A 47 0.15 10.04 -3.28
CA SER A 47 -1.14 9.69 -2.66
C SER A 47 -0.95 8.82 -1.42
N MET A 48 -0.04 7.83 -1.47
CA MET A 48 0.29 6.97 -0.34
C MET A 48 0.99 7.73 0.79
N ILE A 49 1.82 8.74 0.48
CA ILE A 49 2.39 9.62 1.50
C ILE A 49 1.26 10.40 2.20
N GLY A 50 0.38 11.04 1.45
CA GLY A 50 -0.77 11.77 2.01
C GLY A 50 -1.68 10.88 2.86
N LEU A 51 -1.98 9.67 2.36
CA LEU A 51 -2.77 8.67 3.06
C LEU A 51 -2.16 8.29 4.42
N ASN A 52 -0.88 7.90 4.43
CA ASN A 52 -0.22 7.46 5.66
C ASN A 52 -0.02 8.62 6.65
N VAL A 53 0.35 9.82 6.19
CA VAL A 53 0.52 10.99 7.07
C VAL A 53 -0.80 11.35 7.73
N THR A 54 -1.90 11.42 6.97
CA THR A 54 -3.22 11.69 7.55
C THR A 54 -3.68 10.58 8.47
N ALA A 55 -3.38 9.30 8.18
CA ALA A 55 -3.68 8.19 9.08
C ALA A 55 -3.01 8.36 10.45
N LEU A 56 -1.76 8.85 10.49
CA LEU A 56 -1.01 9.10 11.73
C LEU A 56 -1.60 10.26 12.58
N MET A 57 -2.49 11.05 12.00
CA MET A 57 -3.17 12.17 12.66
C MET A 57 -4.58 11.81 13.15
N ILE A 58 -5.11 10.63 12.80
CA ILE A 58 -6.49 10.24 13.11
C ILE A 58 -6.51 9.30 14.33
N TYR A 59 -6.99 9.81 15.45
CA TYR A 59 -7.09 9.08 16.72
C TYR A 59 -8.50 8.55 17.03
N LYS A 60 -9.47 8.76 16.14
CA LYS A 60 -10.90 8.56 16.40
C LYS A 60 -11.29 7.14 16.86
N LEU A 61 -10.57 6.11 16.43
CA LEU A 61 -10.94 4.73 16.72
C LEU A 61 -10.52 4.25 18.11
N PHE A 62 -9.36 4.69 18.60
CA PHE A 62 -8.80 4.22 19.88
C PHE A 62 -8.60 5.35 20.92
N GLY A 63 -8.61 6.62 20.49
CA GLY A 63 -8.29 7.77 21.35
C GLY A 63 -6.79 7.95 21.64
N PHE A 64 -5.94 7.01 21.24
CA PHE A 64 -4.49 7.04 21.42
C PHE A 64 -3.77 6.43 20.20
N PHE A 65 -2.44 6.48 20.21
CA PHE A 65 -1.61 5.87 19.18
C PHE A 65 -1.76 4.34 19.19
N GLY A 66 -2.64 3.83 18.35
CA GLY A 66 -3.01 2.41 18.28
C GLY A 66 -2.40 1.64 17.11
N PRO A 67 -2.80 0.37 16.92
CA PRO A 67 -2.27 -0.54 15.90
C PRO A 67 -2.29 0.02 14.47
N PHE A 68 -3.34 0.74 14.07
CA PHE A 68 -3.41 1.33 12.72
C PHE A 68 -2.37 2.42 12.45
N HIS A 69 -1.90 3.12 13.48
CA HIS A 69 -0.79 4.06 13.33
C HIS A 69 0.53 3.32 13.08
N VAL A 70 0.75 2.19 13.77
CA VAL A 70 1.91 1.32 13.52
C VAL A 70 1.87 0.79 12.08
N PHE A 71 0.72 0.32 11.60
CA PHE A 71 0.58 -0.12 10.21
C PHE A 71 0.78 1.02 9.20
N ALA A 72 0.33 2.24 9.50
CA ALA A 72 0.61 3.42 8.67
C ALA A 72 2.11 3.74 8.60
N LEU A 73 2.86 3.61 9.71
CA LEU A 73 4.32 3.75 9.70
C LEU A 73 5.00 2.66 8.85
N ILE A 74 4.59 1.40 9.00
CA ILE A 74 5.13 0.29 8.21
C ILE A 74 4.86 0.51 6.72
N SER A 75 3.64 0.92 6.37
CA SER A 75 3.23 1.27 5.01
C SER A 75 4.05 2.43 4.45
N LEU A 76 4.26 3.48 5.24
CA LEU A 76 5.07 4.65 4.87
C LEU A 76 6.53 4.26 4.58
N VAL A 77 7.15 3.50 5.48
CA VAL A 77 8.52 3.00 5.28
C VAL A 77 8.59 2.10 4.05
N SER A 78 7.61 1.21 3.86
CA SER A 78 7.58 0.29 2.71
C SER A 78 7.47 1.05 1.39
N VAL A 79 6.56 2.02 1.27
CA VAL A 79 6.40 2.77 0.01
C VAL A 79 7.66 3.60 -0.30
N ILE A 80 8.33 4.16 0.71
CA ILE A 80 9.61 4.85 0.56
C ILE A 80 10.70 3.87 0.11
N ALA A 81 10.79 2.69 0.74
CA ALA A 81 11.77 1.65 0.41
C ALA A 81 11.57 1.06 -1.00
N GLY A 82 10.34 1.06 -1.53
CA GLY A 82 10.07 0.67 -2.91
C GLY A 82 10.32 1.77 -3.93
N PHE A 83 10.01 3.02 -3.58
CA PHE A 83 10.10 4.14 -4.49
C PHE A 83 11.51 4.72 -4.62
N VAL A 84 12.16 5.03 -3.50
CA VAL A 84 13.44 5.76 -3.48
C VAL A 84 14.55 5.01 -4.22
N PRO A 85 14.76 3.70 -4.02
CA PRO A 85 15.75 2.96 -4.79
C PRO A 85 15.50 3.04 -6.30
N ALA A 86 14.24 2.95 -6.72
CA ALA A 86 13.85 2.99 -8.12
C ALA A 86 14.04 4.36 -8.76
N TYR A 87 13.79 5.42 -7.98
CA TYR A 87 13.98 6.81 -8.39
C TYR A 87 15.47 7.14 -8.54
N LEU A 88 16.29 6.77 -7.54
CA LEU A 88 17.74 7.03 -7.53
C LEU A 88 18.55 6.03 -8.36
N LYS A 89 17.93 4.92 -8.78
CA LYS A 89 18.62 3.77 -9.40
C LYS A 89 19.77 3.24 -8.54
N LYS A 90 19.54 3.19 -7.22
CA LYS A 90 20.53 2.75 -6.22
C LYS A 90 19.89 1.85 -5.15
N PRO A 91 20.61 0.84 -4.63
CA PRO A 91 21.89 0.34 -5.12
C PRO A 91 21.75 -0.21 -6.56
N LYS A 92 22.79 -0.08 -7.38
CA LYS A 92 22.72 -0.35 -8.84
C LYS A 92 22.17 -1.75 -9.15
N ASP A 93 22.48 -2.73 -8.30
CA ASP A 93 22.16 -4.12 -8.55
C ASP A 93 20.83 -4.57 -7.94
N THR A 94 20.32 -3.88 -6.92
CA THR A 94 19.16 -4.34 -6.13
C THR A 94 17.98 -3.38 -6.15
N TRP A 95 18.12 -2.17 -6.73
CA TRP A 95 17.03 -1.20 -6.77
C TRP A 95 15.75 -1.77 -7.39
N LEU A 96 15.88 -2.63 -8.41
CA LEU A 96 14.72 -3.22 -9.08
C LEU A 96 14.02 -4.25 -8.20
N GLU A 97 14.78 -5.03 -7.44
CA GLU A 97 14.23 -6.00 -6.50
C GLU A 97 13.51 -5.28 -5.36
N TYR A 98 14.13 -4.24 -4.79
CA TYR A 98 13.47 -3.40 -3.79
C TYR A 98 12.20 -2.76 -4.33
N HIS A 99 12.25 -2.22 -5.54
CA HIS A 99 11.07 -1.65 -6.19
C HIS A 99 9.97 -2.69 -6.37
N TYR A 100 10.32 -3.87 -6.85
CA TYR A 100 9.37 -4.95 -7.07
C TYR A 100 8.73 -5.40 -5.76
N GLU A 101 9.52 -5.74 -4.76
CA GLU A 101 9.00 -6.26 -3.49
C GLU A 101 8.15 -5.20 -2.79
N PHE A 102 8.73 -4.05 -2.47
CA PHE A 102 8.07 -3.07 -1.61
C PHE A 102 6.88 -2.38 -2.28
N MET A 103 6.92 -2.14 -3.60
CA MET A 103 5.76 -1.53 -4.27
C MET A 103 4.61 -2.51 -4.48
N ASN A 104 4.87 -3.81 -4.66
CA ASN A 104 3.76 -4.78 -4.67
C ASN A 104 3.20 -4.97 -3.26
N TRP A 105 4.06 -5.07 -2.25
CA TRP A 105 3.62 -5.17 -0.86
C TRP A 105 2.90 -3.92 -0.36
N SER A 106 3.24 -2.72 -0.85
CA SER A 106 2.49 -1.50 -0.52
C SER A 106 1.05 -1.55 -1.04
N VAL A 107 0.82 -2.16 -2.22
CA VAL A 107 -0.54 -2.36 -2.73
C VAL A 107 -1.27 -3.43 -1.91
N VAL A 108 -0.63 -4.56 -1.60
CA VAL A 108 -1.24 -5.60 -0.74
C VAL A 108 -1.64 -5.02 0.63
N GLY A 109 -0.75 -4.26 1.27
CA GLY A 109 -1.00 -3.60 2.55
C GLY A 109 -2.12 -2.56 2.48
N LEU A 110 -2.20 -1.81 1.37
CA LEU A 110 -3.28 -0.85 1.13
C LEU A 110 -4.65 -1.53 1.09
N TYR A 111 -4.77 -2.66 0.36
CA TYR A 111 -6.03 -3.42 0.29
C TYR A 111 -6.33 -4.17 1.60
N ALA A 112 -5.32 -4.54 2.39
CA ALA A 112 -5.53 -5.02 3.75
C ALA A 112 -6.13 -3.93 4.67
N ALA A 113 -5.58 -2.71 4.62
CA ALA A 113 -6.09 -1.57 5.39
C ALA A 113 -7.50 -1.15 4.95
N PHE A 114 -7.84 -1.33 3.66
CA PHE A 114 -9.19 -1.12 3.16
C PHE A 114 -10.22 -1.98 3.91
N TRP A 115 -9.89 -3.21 4.30
CA TRP A 115 -10.81 -4.05 5.09
C TRP A 115 -11.05 -3.48 6.48
N SER A 116 -10.02 -3.02 7.18
CA SER A 116 -10.20 -2.37 8.48
C SER A 116 -11.07 -1.11 8.36
N GLU A 117 -10.82 -0.28 7.35
CA GLU A 117 -11.60 0.95 7.13
C GLU A 117 -13.06 0.67 6.75
N THR A 118 -13.29 -0.36 5.93
CA THR A 118 -14.65 -0.79 5.57
C THR A 118 -15.37 -1.30 6.81
N PHE A 119 -14.72 -2.15 7.60
CA PHE A 119 -15.39 -2.79 8.73
C PHE A 119 -15.69 -1.82 9.88
N THR A 120 -14.82 -0.84 10.15
CA THR A 120 -15.11 0.21 11.15
C THR A 120 -16.28 1.12 10.74
N ARG A 121 -16.56 1.26 9.44
CA ARG A 121 -17.64 2.13 8.94
C ARG A 121 -18.99 1.45 8.82
N PHE A 122 -19.01 0.18 8.39
CA PHE A 122 -20.26 -0.51 8.05
C PHE A 122 -20.74 -1.46 9.14
N PHE A 123 -19.91 -1.83 10.10
CA PHE A 123 -20.28 -2.77 11.16
C PHE A 123 -20.13 -2.13 12.53
N SER A 124 -21.08 -2.44 13.42
CA SER A 124 -20.98 -2.17 14.84
C SER A 124 -20.68 -3.47 15.55
N PHE A 125 -19.59 -3.52 16.29
CA PHE A 125 -19.18 -4.71 17.04
C PHE A 125 -19.53 -4.53 18.52
N GLN A 126 -20.09 -5.56 19.15
CA GLN A 126 -20.35 -5.55 20.60
C GLN A 126 -19.05 -5.61 21.43
N GLY A 127 -17.92 -5.96 20.81
CA GLY A 127 -16.59 -6.00 21.40
C GLY A 127 -15.50 -6.10 20.33
N TRP A 128 -14.23 -6.01 20.74
CA TRP A 128 -13.10 -5.95 19.81
C TRP A 128 -12.78 -7.30 19.12
N ASP A 129 -13.16 -8.43 19.73
CA ASP A 129 -12.82 -9.75 19.19
C ASP A 129 -13.42 -10.00 17.81
N GLY A 130 -14.70 -9.68 17.63
CA GLY A 130 -15.39 -9.82 16.34
C GLY A 130 -14.76 -8.93 15.26
N PHE A 131 -14.36 -7.72 15.63
CA PHE A 131 -13.65 -6.81 14.72
C PHE A 131 -12.32 -7.41 14.26
N TRP A 132 -11.49 -7.87 15.20
CA TRP A 132 -10.17 -8.41 14.88
C TRP A 132 -10.24 -9.74 14.10
N ILE A 133 -11.22 -10.59 14.38
CA ILE A 133 -11.45 -11.81 13.61
C ILE A 133 -11.78 -11.46 12.15
N LEU A 134 -12.68 -10.51 11.93
CA LEU A 134 -13.12 -10.15 10.59
C LEU A 134 -12.00 -9.45 9.80
N VAL A 135 -11.35 -8.45 10.40
CA VAL A 135 -10.19 -7.75 9.81
C VAL A 135 -9.04 -8.71 9.55
N GLY A 136 -8.72 -9.57 10.53
CA GLY A 136 -7.64 -10.55 10.43
C GLY A 136 -7.88 -11.56 9.32
N THR A 137 -9.11 -12.05 9.16
CA THR A 137 -9.48 -12.99 8.11
C THR A 137 -9.37 -12.36 6.73
N ALA A 138 -9.99 -11.18 6.52
CA ALA A 138 -9.96 -10.50 5.22
C ALA A 138 -8.53 -10.06 4.84
N THR A 139 -7.77 -9.57 5.81
CA THR A 139 -6.34 -9.24 5.64
C THR A 139 -5.53 -10.49 5.30
N GLY A 140 -5.73 -11.58 6.04
CA GLY A 140 -5.01 -12.84 5.81
C GLY A 140 -5.22 -13.39 4.40
N ILE A 141 -6.46 -13.38 3.91
CA ILE A 141 -6.78 -13.77 2.52
C ILE A 141 -6.07 -12.84 1.52
N THR A 142 -6.16 -11.52 1.73
CA THR A 142 -5.54 -10.52 0.86
C THR A 142 -4.02 -10.70 0.78
N VAL A 143 -3.37 -10.88 1.93
CA VAL A 143 -1.93 -11.12 2.05
C VAL A 143 -1.54 -12.45 1.41
N ALA A 144 -2.30 -13.52 1.63
CA ALA A 144 -2.00 -14.83 1.04
C ALA A 144 -2.04 -14.79 -0.50
N ILE A 145 -3.07 -14.17 -1.08
CA ILE A 145 -3.19 -13.98 -2.53
C ILE A 145 -2.04 -13.11 -3.04
N GLY A 146 -1.78 -11.97 -2.38
CA GLY A 146 -0.68 -11.07 -2.72
C GLY A 146 0.68 -11.77 -2.72
N ALA A 147 1.00 -12.45 -1.62
CA ALA A 147 2.24 -13.21 -1.46
C ALA A 147 2.42 -14.26 -2.55
N TYR A 148 1.36 -15.02 -2.85
CA TYR A 148 1.38 -16.02 -3.92
C TYR A 148 1.70 -15.39 -5.28
N LEU A 149 1.00 -14.31 -5.65
CA LEU A 149 1.18 -13.64 -6.94
C LEU A 149 2.56 -12.98 -7.08
N ILE A 150 3.04 -12.31 -6.02
CA ILE A 150 4.37 -11.69 -5.97
C ILE A 150 5.44 -12.76 -6.14
N LYS A 151 5.41 -13.82 -5.32
CA LYS A 151 6.41 -14.89 -5.41
C LYS A 151 6.40 -15.58 -6.78
N LYS A 152 5.21 -15.86 -7.33
CA LYS A 152 5.06 -16.54 -8.63
C LYS A 152 5.60 -15.71 -9.80
N LYS A 153 5.56 -14.38 -9.71
CA LYS A 153 5.92 -13.49 -10.83
C LYS A 153 7.29 -12.83 -10.67
N LYS A 154 7.94 -12.94 -9.51
CA LYS A 154 9.22 -12.28 -9.20
C LYS A 154 10.29 -12.52 -10.26
N SER A 155 10.67 -13.78 -10.51
CA SER A 155 11.77 -14.11 -11.44
C SER A 155 11.51 -13.56 -12.84
N TYR A 156 10.30 -13.76 -13.37
CA TYR A 156 9.90 -13.23 -14.68
C TYR A 156 10.09 -11.71 -14.80
N PHE A 157 9.70 -10.94 -13.78
CA PHE A 157 9.86 -9.49 -13.81
C PHE A 157 11.33 -9.07 -13.63
N LEU A 158 12.09 -9.73 -12.77
CA LEU A 158 13.51 -9.41 -12.57
C LEU A 158 14.35 -9.74 -13.81
N GLU A 159 14.11 -10.87 -14.47
CA GLU A 159 14.75 -11.24 -15.75
C GLU A 159 14.41 -10.22 -16.85
N LYS A 160 13.11 -9.97 -17.05
CA LYS A 160 12.62 -9.13 -18.14
C LYS A 160 13.06 -7.67 -18.03
N PHE A 161 13.20 -7.14 -16.82
CA PHE A 161 13.47 -5.71 -16.59
C PHE A 161 14.82 -5.43 -15.93
N GLY A 162 15.52 -6.44 -15.42
CA GLY A 162 16.79 -6.31 -14.70
C GLY A 162 18.04 -6.50 -15.55
N GLY A 163 17.92 -6.85 -16.83
CA GLY A 163 19.03 -6.95 -17.77
C GLY A 163 19.99 -8.11 -17.45
N LYS A 164 21.26 -7.98 -17.86
CA LYS A 164 22.28 -9.07 -17.80
C LYS A 164 22.49 -9.70 -16.42
N LYS A 165 22.14 -9.01 -15.33
CA LYS A 165 22.28 -9.53 -13.95
C LYS A 165 21.34 -10.72 -13.68
N TYR A 166 20.16 -10.73 -14.27
CA TYR A 166 19.14 -11.76 -14.03
C TYR A 166 18.90 -12.64 -15.25
N ALA A 167 19.60 -12.44 -16.35
CA ALA A 167 19.53 -13.36 -17.49
C ALA A 167 20.04 -14.74 -17.02
N SER A 168 19.22 -15.77 -17.19
CA SER A 168 19.70 -17.14 -17.03
C SER A 168 20.86 -17.34 -18.01
N VAL A 169 21.99 -17.83 -17.49
CA VAL A 169 23.07 -18.31 -18.34
C VAL A 169 22.60 -19.66 -18.85
N ASP A 170 21.92 -19.63 -19.99
CA ASP A 170 21.61 -20.82 -20.78
C ASP A 170 22.86 -21.25 -21.56
#